data_AF-A0A3A9HE68-F1
#
_entry.id   AF-A0A3A9HE68-F1
#
_cell.length_a   1.000
_cell.length_b   1.000
_cell.length_c   1.000
_cell.angle_alpha   90.00
_cell.angle_beta   90.00
_cell.angle_gamma   90.00
#
_symmetry.space_group_name_H-M   'P 1'
#
loop_
_entity.id
_entity.type
_entity.pdbx_description
1 polymer ?
#
loop_
_entity_poly.entity_id
_entity_poly.type
_entity_poly.pdbx_seq_one_letter_code
_entity_poly.pdbx_strand_id
1 'polypeptide(L)'
;MCNFKSGIILKNRVVLAPEGNESHSDLLENLGIEDTHMNASKTFVRAELIPKNNDKMTNVKDWRYKVDQDIVPDWYERDPERYEQDFRNAVEEYMNEWRKQFKFICGHYWTSVQDGDCTYYFMNGILKKSEFGKTNNYVESYVRNDLINSELSEDLKKEFGDKLVPISLDLTSMDGFKDYGSVEGDILAIPNIQLLMKFGESIPLIDNWYWLANPNQTPKRNDALCVQYVGSCGNVGYNGCFWNDKGVRPFFILQS
;
A
#
# COMPACT_ATOMS: atom_id res chain seq x y z
N MET A 1 -5.56 -18.90 3.72
CA MET A 1 -5.88 -17.61 3.11
C MET A 1 -5.14 -17.55 1.79
N CYS A 2 -5.85 -17.27 0.70
CA CYS A 2 -5.27 -17.14 -0.63
C CYS A 2 -4.57 -15.77 -0.77
N ASN A 3 -3.61 -15.67 -1.68
CA ASN A 3 -2.88 -14.45 -1.95
C ASN A 3 -3.58 -13.63 -3.04
N PHE A 4 -3.49 -12.30 -2.90
CA PHE A 4 -3.81 -11.40 -4.00
C PHE A 4 -2.74 -11.54 -5.10
N LYS A 5 -3.07 -11.56 -6.40
CA LYS A 5 -4.42 -11.67 -6.98
C LYS A 5 -4.73 -13.14 -7.27
N SER A 6 -5.84 -13.64 -6.74
CA SER A 6 -6.33 -14.99 -6.96
C SER A 6 -7.35 -15.06 -8.10
N GLY A 7 -7.50 -16.25 -8.68
CA GLY A 7 -8.56 -16.55 -9.62
C GLY A 7 -8.63 -18.01 -10.03
N ILE A 8 -9.63 -18.31 -10.84
CA ILE A 8 -9.87 -19.61 -11.44
C ILE A 8 -9.63 -19.52 -12.95
N ILE A 9 -8.75 -20.38 -13.45
CA ILE A 9 -8.55 -20.61 -14.88
C ILE A 9 -9.47 -21.75 -15.31
N LEU A 10 -10.34 -21.48 -16.26
CA LEU A 10 -11.12 -22.45 -16.99
C LEU A 10 -10.53 -22.62 -18.39
N LYS A 11 -10.81 -23.75 -19.04
CA LYS A 11 -10.27 -24.05 -20.38
C LYS A 11 -10.48 -22.94 -21.42
N ASN A 12 -11.54 -22.14 -21.28
CA ASN A 12 -11.93 -21.09 -22.24
C ASN A 12 -11.86 -19.66 -21.69
N ARG A 13 -11.60 -19.45 -20.40
CA ARG A 13 -11.56 -18.11 -19.79
C ARG A 13 -10.88 -18.11 -18.43
N VAL A 14 -10.46 -16.93 -17.99
CA VAL A 14 -10.02 -16.65 -16.63
C VAL A 14 -11.11 -15.91 -15.87
N VAL A 15 -11.33 -16.27 -14.61
CA VAL A 15 -12.21 -15.55 -13.69
C VAL A 15 -11.39 -15.15 -12.48
N LEU A 16 -11.20 -13.84 -12.27
CA LEU A 16 -10.50 -13.33 -11.11
C LEU A 16 -11.44 -13.24 -9.90
N ALA A 17 -10.89 -13.41 -8.71
CA ALA A 17 -11.66 -13.21 -7.49
C ALA A 17 -12.07 -11.73 -7.33
N PRO A 18 -13.21 -11.42 -6.72
CA PRO A 18 -13.61 -10.04 -6.47
C PRO A 18 -12.69 -9.35 -5.45
N GLU A 19 -12.67 -8.01 -5.45
CA GLU A 19 -11.91 -7.25 -4.45
C GLU A 19 -12.42 -7.55 -3.03
N GLY A 20 -11.50 -7.71 -2.09
CA GLY A 20 -11.83 -8.02 -0.69
C GLY A 20 -12.14 -9.50 -0.40
N ASN A 21 -12.25 -10.36 -1.43
CA ASN A 21 -12.40 -11.80 -1.24
C ASN A 21 -11.56 -12.58 -2.25
N GLU A 22 -10.39 -13.04 -1.82
CA GLU A 22 -9.47 -13.86 -2.62
C GLU A 22 -9.72 -15.38 -2.47
N SER A 23 -10.83 -15.82 -1.85
CA SER A 23 -11.13 -17.23 -1.63
C SER A 23 -11.41 -17.97 -2.94
N HIS A 24 -10.62 -18.98 -3.28
CA HIS A 24 -10.93 -19.86 -4.41
C HIS A 24 -12.22 -20.66 -4.19
N SER A 25 -12.52 -21.06 -2.96
CA SER A 25 -13.72 -21.83 -2.64
C SER A 25 -14.98 -21.01 -2.89
N ASP A 26 -15.02 -19.77 -2.41
CA ASP A 26 -16.16 -18.85 -2.63
C ASP A 26 -16.30 -18.52 -4.12
N LEU A 27 -15.18 -18.36 -4.84
CA LEU A 27 -15.20 -18.11 -6.27
C LEU A 27 -15.73 -19.32 -7.06
N LEU A 28 -15.35 -20.55 -6.67
CA LEU A 28 -15.88 -21.78 -7.27
C LEU A 28 -17.38 -21.95 -7.00
N GLU A 29 -17.82 -21.68 -5.77
CA GLU A 29 -19.24 -21.69 -5.39
C GLU A 29 -20.06 -20.70 -6.22
N ASN A 30 -19.58 -19.46 -6.38
CA ASN A 30 -20.21 -18.45 -7.22
C ASN A 30 -20.27 -18.83 -8.70
N LEU A 31 -19.33 -19.66 -9.17
CA LEU A 31 -19.34 -20.22 -10.52
C LEU A 31 -20.22 -21.46 -10.66
N GLY A 32 -20.80 -21.98 -9.58
CA GLY A 32 -21.57 -23.22 -9.55
C GLY A 32 -20.70 -24.46 -9.81
N ILE A 33 -19.41 -24.40 -9.45
CA ILE A 33 -18.45 -25.50 -9.64
C ILE A 33 -18.14 -26.10 -8.28
N GLU A 34 -18.48 -27.37 -8.08
CA GLU A 34 -18.13 -28.07 -6.85
C GLU A 34 -16.62 -28.28 -6.73
N ASP A 35 -16.09 -27.98 -5.55
CA ASP A 35 -14.70 -28.22 -5.20
C ASP A 35 -14.45 -29.71 -4.90
N THR A 36 -14.21 -30.50 -5.94
CA THR A 36 -13.93 -31.93 -5.83
C THR A 36 -12.67 -32.31 -6.61
N HIS A 37 -12.02 -33.41 -6.22
CA HIS A 37 -10.88 -33.97 -6.94
C HIS A 37 -11.17 -34.24 -8.43
N MET A 38 -12.41 -34.63 -8.76
CA MET A 38 -12.83 -34.84 -10.15
C MET A 38 -12.84 -33.53 -10.95
N ASN A 39 -13.32 -32.43 -10.34
CA ASN A 39 -13.36 -31.13 -10.99
C ASN A 39 -11.99 -30.45 -11.04
N ALA A 40 -11.17 -30.58 -9.99
CA ALA A 40 -9.80 -30.08 -10.00
C ALA A 40 -8.94 -30.74 -11.11
N SER A 41 -9.22 -32.01 -11.45
CA SER A 41 -8.50 -32.73 -12.51
C SER A 41 -9.10 -32.56 -13.92
N LYS A 42 -10.21 -31.84 -14.10
CA LYS A 42 -10.89 -31.75 -15.41
C LYS A 42 -11.37 -30.36 -15.78
N THR A 43 -11.77 -29.57 -14.81
CA THR A 43 -12.64 -28.41 -15.01
C THR A 43 -11.89 -27.09 -14.80
N PHE A 44 -11.05 -27.00 -13.78
CA PHE A 44 -10.48 -25.72 -13.36
C PHE A 44 -9.04 -25.83 -12.84
N VAL A 45 -8.34 -24.69 -12.82
CA VAL A 45 -7.07 -24.50 -12.12
C VAL A 45 -7.16 -23.27 -11.21
N ARG A 46 -6.81 -23.44 -9.93
CA ARG A 46 -6.60 -22.34 -8.99
C ARG A 46 -5.25 -21.71 -9.26
N ALA A 47 -5.25 -20.41 -9.47
CA ALA A 47 -4.04 -19.65 -9.67
C ALA A 47 -4.00 -18.42 -8.76
N GLU A 48 -2.78 -18.01 -8.44
CA GLU A 48 -2.46 -16.77 -7.75
C GLU A 48 -1.33 -16.07 -8.53
N LEU A 49 -1.40 -14.75 -8.65
CA LEU A 49 -0.32 -13.92 -9.16
C LEU A 49 0.07 -12.92 -8.07
N ILE A 50 1.18 -13.22 -7.40
CA ILE A 50 1.54 -12.65 -6.10
C ILE A 50 2.48 -11.44 -6.31
N PRO A 51 2.10 -10.23 -5.88
CA PRO A 51 2.94 -9.06 -5.97
C PRO A 51 4.29 -9.21 -5.27
N LYS A 52 5.31 -8.57 -5.83
CA LYS A 52 6.64 -8.54 -5.21
C LYS A 52 6.53 -7.82 -3.87
N ASN A 53 7.05 -8.43 -2.81
CA ASN A 53 6.96 -7.91 -1.43
C ASN A 53 5.51 -7.63 -0.95
N ASN A 54 4.51 -8.27 -1.56
CA ASN A 54 3.08 -8.00 -1.33
C ASN A 54 2.64 -6.56 -1.67
N ASP A 55 3.35 -5.85 -2.53
CA ASP A 55 3.00 -4.48 -2.94
C ASP A 55 2.30 -4.48 -4.32
N LYS A 56 0.98 -4.19 -4.32
CA LYS A 56 0.14 -4.16 -5.52
C LYS A 56 0.51 -3.04 -6.50
N MET A 57 1.32 -2.06 -6.09
CA MET A 57 1.79 -1.02 -7.00
C MET A 57 3.00 -1.42 -7.83
N THR A 58 3.64 -2.56 -7.55
CA THR A 58 4.74 -3.02 -8.41
C THR A 58 4.22 -3.49 -9.78
N ASN A 59 5.13 -3.55 -10.74
CA ASN A 59 4.82 -4.04 -12.08
C ASN A 59 4.33 -5.51 -12.01
N VAL A 60 3.18 -5.79 -12.62
CA VAL A 60 2.54 -7.12 -12.63
C VAL A 60 3.43 -8.16 -13.31
N LYS A 61 4.28 -7.74 -14.24
CA LYS A 61 5.27 -8.61 -14.90
C LYS A 61 6.24 -9.24 -13.92
N ASP A 62 6.54 -8.56 -12.81
CA ASP A 62 7.46 -9.04 -11.78
C ASP A 62 6.76 -9.92 -10.73
N TRP A 63 5.45 -10.14 -10.85
CA TRP A 63 4.67 -10.90 -9.89
C TRP A 63 4.86 -12.41 -10.09
N ARG A 64 4.89 -13.14 -8.97
CA ARG A 64 5.12 -14.58 -8.95
C ARG A 64 3.81 -15.32 -9.22
N TYR A 65 3.75 -16.04 -10.33
CA TYR A 65 2.65 -16.95 -10.61
C TYR A 65 2.77 -18.22 -9.76
N LYS A 66 1.63 -18.71 -9.26
CA LYS A 66 1.52 -19.92 -8.45
C LYS A 66 0.23 -20.65 -8.80
N VAL A 67 0.33 -21.94 -9.07
CA VAL A 67 -0.82 -22.84 -9.12
C VAL A 67 -1.08 -23.35 -7.69
N ASP A 68 -2.32 -23.24 -7.23
CA ASP A 68 -2.75 -23.57 -5.85
C ASP A 68 -3.60 -24.85 -5.79
N GLN A 69 -3.12 -25.92 -6.42
CA GLN A 69 -3.72 -27.27 -6.34
C GLN A 69 -2.70 -28.35 -6.73
N ASP A 70 -2.88 -29.55 -6.20
CA ASP A 70 -1.95 -30.68 -6.39
C ASP A 70 -2.14 -31.42 -7.72
N ILE A 71 -3.34 -31.34 -8.29
CA ILE A 71 -3.72 -31.97 -9.55
C ILE A 71 -4.29 -30.91 -10.49
N VAL A 72 -3.90 -30.94 -11.76
CA VAL A 72 -4.40 -30.03 -12.79
C VAL A 72 -5.00 -30.82 -13.95
N PRO A 73 -5.86 -30.21 -14.78
CA PRO A 73 -6.41 -30.89 -15.95
C PRO A 73 -5.40 -31.10 -17.07
N ASP A 74 -5.55 -32.18 -17.84
CA ASP A 74 -4.72 -32.48 -19.02
C ASP A 74 -4.60 -31.30 -19.99
N TRP A 75 -5.66 -30.50 -20.14
CA TRP A 75 -5.64 -29.35 -21.05
C TRP A 75 -4.69 -28.25 -20.58
N TYR A 76 -4.49 -28.12 -19.27
CA TYR A 76 -3.55 -27.17 -18.68
C TYR A 76 -2.12 -27.71 -18.78
N GLU A 77 -1.90 -28.98 -18.45
CA GLU A 77 -0.57 -29.61 -18.51
C GLU A 77 0.04 -29.60 -19.92
N ARG A 78 -0.80 -29.67 -20.95
CA ARG A 78 -0.35 -29.62 -22.35
C ARG A 78 0.13 -28.24 -22.81
N ASP A 79 -0.30 -27.17 -22.15
CA ASP A 79 0.00 -25.79 -22.56
C ASP A 79 0.00 -24.81 -21.37
N PRO A 80 0.82 -25.06 -20.32
CA PRO A 80 0.75 -24.29 -19.07
C PRO A 80 1.15 -22.83 -19.26
N GLU A 81 2.10 -22.56 -20.17
CA GLU A 81 2.59 -21.21 -20.47
C GLU A 81 1.49 -20.31 -21.03
N ARG A 82 0.65 -20.84 -21.92
CA ARG A 82 -0.50 -20.09 -22.44
C ARG A 82 -1.48 -19.72 -21.34
N TYR A 83 -1.87 -20.66 -20.48
CA TYR A 83 -2.86 -20.38 -19.43
C TYR A 83 -2.30 -19.46 -18.35
N GLU A 84 -1.01 -19.57 -18.01
CA GLU A 84 -0.35 -18.58 -17.17
C GLU A 84 -0.39 -17.19 -17.82
N GLN A 85 -0.10 -17.09 -19.12
CA GLN A 85 -0.16 -15.81 -19.84
C GLN A 85 -1.57 -15.23 -19.90
N ASP A 86 -2.59 -16.06 -20.14
CA ASP A 86 -4.00 -15.65 -20.09
C ASP A 86 -4.37 -15.11 -18.70
N PHE A 87 -3.89 -15.76 -17.63
CA PHE A 87 -4.08 -15.29 -16.26
C PHE A 87 -3.37 -13.95 -16.00
N ARG A 88 -2.11 -13.83 -16.40
CA ARG A 88 -1.33 -12.58 -16.27
C ARG A 88 -2.00 -11.43 -17.02
N ASN A 89 -2.51 -11.67 -18.23
CA ASN A 89 -3.23 -10.67 -19.02
C ASN A 89 -4.50 -10.19 -18.30
N ALA A 90 -5.29 -11.12 -17.75
CA ALA A 90 -6.49 -10.77 -16.98
C ALA A 90 -6.15 -9.94 -15.73
N VAL A 91 -5.08 -10.30 -15.00
CA VAL A 91 -4.64 -9.53 -13.83
C VAL A 91 -4.11 -8.15 -14.22
N GLU A 92 -3.34 -8.05 -15.31
CA GLU A 92 -2.85 -6.77 -15.83
C GLU A 92 -4.01 -5.84 -16.22
N GLU A 93 -5.02 -6.35 -16.92
CA GLU A 93 -6.23 -5.59 -17.28
C GLU A 93 -6.96 -5.10 -16.03
N TYR A 94 -7.20 -5.99 -15.06
CA TYR A 94 -7.79 -5.63 -13.77
C TYR A 94 -7.00 -4.52 -13.07
N MET A 95 -5.68 -4.66 -12.98
CA MET A 95 -4.82 -3.68 -12.30
C MET A 95 -4.80 -2.34 -13.03
N ASN A 96 -4.87 -2.34 -14.36
CA ASN A 96 -4.97 -1.11 -15.14
C ASN A 96 -6.28 -0.37 -14.88
N GLU A 97 -7.41 -1.07 -14.83
CA GLU A 97 -8.69 -0.46 -14.46
C GLU A 97 -8.69 0.03 -13.00
N TRP A 98 -8.23 -0.80 -12.06
CA TRP A 98 -8.14 -0.45 -10.65
C TRP A 98 -7.24 0.77 -10.41
N ARG A 99 -6.14 0.93 -11.15
CA ARG A 99 -5.24 2.10 -11.01
C ARG A 99 -5.84 3.41 -11.51
N LYS A 100 -6.88 3.39 -12.36
CA LYS A 100 -7.52 4.63 -12.88
C LYS A 100 -8.16 5.48 -11.79
N GLN A 101 -8.47 4.90 -10.63
CA GLN A 101 -8.99 5.64 -9.49
C GLN A 101 -7.92 6.53 -8.81
N PHE A 102 -6.64 6.33 -9.14
CA PHE A 102 -5.53 7.07 -8.54
C PHE A 102 -4.89 8.05 -9.52
N LYS A 103 -4.22 9.07 -8.99
CA LYS A 103 -3.43 10.02 -9.77
C LYS A 103 -2.00 9.51 -9.92
N PHE A 104 -1.47 9.50 -11.13
CA PHE A 104 -0.07 9.16 -11.38
C PHE A 104 0.76 10.45 -11.50
N ILE A 105 1.62 10.71 -10.52
CA ILE A 105 2.38 11.96 -10.37
C ILE A 105 3.81 11.60 -9.95
N CYS A 106 4.81 12.20 -10.60
CA CYS A 106 6.23 11.95 -10.36
C CYS A 106 6.59 10.45 -10.22
N GLY A 107 6.03 9.58 -11.06
CA GLY A 107 6.33 8.14 -11.04
C GLY A 107 5.58 7.30 -10.00
N HIS A 108 4.65 7.88 -9.23
CA HIS A 108 3.92 7.19 -8.17
C HIS A 108 2.40 7.37 -8.27
N TYR A 109 1.64 6.43 -7.70
CA TYR A 109 0.19 6.51 -7.59
C TYR A 109 -0.25 7.15 -6.28
N TRP A 110 -1.19 8.09 -6.35
CA TRP A 110 -1.65 8.92 -5.24
C TRP A 110 -3.17 8.92 -5.14
N THR A 111 -3.67 8.87 -3.91
CA THR A 111 -5.07 9.15 -3.60
C THR A 111 -5.19 10.63 -3.28
N SER A 112 -6.05 11.34 -4.01
CA SER A 112 -6.30 12.77 -3.78
C SER A 112 -7.55 12.96 -2.91
N VAL A 113 -7.45 13.79 -1.88
CA VAL A 113 -8.55 14.17 -0.99
C VAL A 113 -8.63 15.70 -0.96
N GLN A 114 -9.80 16.25 -1.31
CA GLN A 114 -10.03 17.69 -1.29
C GLN A 114 -10.45 18.15 0.10
N ASP A 115 -9.89 19.26 0.57
CA ASP A 115 -10.15 19.86 1.88
C ASP A 115 -10.03 21.38 1.78
N GLY A 116 -11.18 22.04 1.67
CA GLY A 116 -11.24 23.47 1.34
C GLY A 116 -10.62 23.75 -0.02
N ASP A 117 -9.72 24.75 -0.06
CA ASP A 117 -9.01 25.14 -1.27
C ASP A 117 -7.73 24.31 -1.50
N CYS A 118 -7.46 23.29 -0.68
CA CYS A 118 -6.31 22.41 -0.81
C CYS A 118 -6.72 21.01 -1.27
N THR A 119 -5.83 20.36 -2.01
CA THR A 119 -5.92 18.93 -2.32
C THR A 119 -4.72 18.20 -1.74
N TYR A 120 -4.98 17.22 -0.89
CA TYR A 120 -3.98 16.36 -0.27
C TYR A 120 -3.77 15.11 -1.12
N TYR A 121 -2.53 14.72 -1.34
CA TYR A 121 -2.15 13.56 -2.12
C TYR A 121 -1.43 12.56 -1.23
N PHE A 122 -2.06 11.43 -0.92
CA PHE A 122 -1.48 10.35 -0.12
C PHE A 122 -0.98 9.23 -1.03
N MET A 123 0.28 8.81 -0.88
CA MET A 123 0.83 7.74 -1.71
C MET A 123 0.08 6.42 -1.47
N ASN A 124 -0.25 5.71 -2.55
CA ASN A 124 -0.87 4.39 -2.50
C ASN A 124 0.19 3.29 -2.43
N GLY A 125 1.02 3.32 -1.40
CA GLY A 125 2.15 2.41 -1.23
C GLY A 125 3.16 3.02 -0.27
N ILE A 126 4.41 2.58 -0.36
CA ILE A 126 5.52 3.16 0.38
C ILE A 126 6.66 3.45 -0.57
N LEU A 127 7.43 4.50 -0.30
CA LEU A 127 8.66 4.78 -1.06
C LEU A 127 9.72 3.71 -0.84
N LYS A 128 9.90 3.35 0.43
CA LYS A 128 10.85 2.35 0.90
C LYS A 128 10.52 1.94 2.32
N LYS A 129 11.07 0.79 2.73
CA LYS A 129 11.19 0.44 4.15
C LYS A 129 12.36 1.19 4.77
N SER A 130 12.19 1.64 6.00
CA SER A 130 13.22 2.40 6.71
C SER A 130 13.01 2.31 8.23
N GLU A 131 14.11 2.39 8.95
CA GLU A 131 14.07 2.83 10.35
C GLU A 131 13.46 4.24 10.40
N PHE A 132 12.78 4.55 11.50
CA PHE A 132 12.29 5.90 11.73
C PHE A 132 13.46 6.85 12.01
N GLY A 133 14.32 6.49 12.97
CA GLY A 133 15.43 7.31 13.43
C GLY A 133 16.06 6.78 14.71
N LYS A 134 17.03 7.53 15.25
CA LYS A 134 17.65 7.22 16.55
C LYS A 134 16.72 7.45 17.74
N THR A 135 15.73 8.32 17.55
CA THR A 135 14.71 8.69 18.52
C THR A 135 13.34 8.63 17.85
N ASN A 136 12.27 8.78 18.64
CA ASN A 136 10.91 8.91 18.13
C ASN A 136 10.52 10.34 17.72
N ASN A 137 11.48 11.28 17.66
CA ASN A 137 11.23 12.65 17.24
C ASN A 137 11.29 12.78 15.72
N TYR A 138 10.16 13.10 15.08
CA TYR A 138 10.10 13.26 13.62
C TYR A 138 11.02 14.36 13.08
N VAL A 139 11.25 15.43 13.86
CA VAL A 139 12.07 16.60 13.45
C VAL A 139 13.48 16.18 13.00
N GLU A 140 14.09 15.24 13.71
CA GLU A 140 15.45 14.73 13.50
C GLU A 140 15.48 13.31 12.92
N SER A 141 14.32 12.80 12.50
CA SER A 141 14.18 11.44 12.00
C SER A 141 14.91 11.24 10.67
N TYR A 142 15.37 10.01 10.43
CA TYR A 142 15.91 9.62 9.12
C TYR A 142 14.84 9.73 8.04
N VAL A 143 13.59 9.38 8.38
CA VAL A 143 12.45 9.45 7.46
C VAL A 143 12.24 10.87 6.95
N ARG A 144 12.19 11.88 7.84
CA ARG A 144 12.03 13.27 7.43
C ARG A 144 13.20 13.74 6.57
N ASN A 145 14.42 13.47 7.00
CA ASN A 145 15.62 13.85 6.27
C ASN A 145 15.65 13.24 4.85
N ASP A 146 15.27 11.97 4.73
CA ASP A 146 15.22 11.26 3.45
C ASP A 146 14.13 11.82 2.53
N LEU A 147 12.98 12.22 3.06
CA LEU A 147 11.91 12.81 2.26
C LEU A 147 12.30 14.20 1.73
N ILE A 148 12.84 15.06 2.59
CA ILE A 148 13.23 16.43 2.22
C ILE A 148 14.27 16.42 1.09
N ASN A 149 15.24 15.50 1.18
CA ASN A 149 16.37 15.37 0.25
C ASN A 149 16.13 14.30 -0.85
N SER A 150 14.89 13.83 -1.04
CA SER A 150 14.59 12.82 -2.05
C SER A 150 14.48 13.40 -3.47
N GLU A 151 14.78 12.59 -4.48
CA GLU A 151 14.48 12.90 -5.88
C GLU A 151 12.99 13.23 -6.07
N LEU A 152 12.09 12.54 -5.36
CA LEU A 152 10.65 12.82 -5.41
C LEU A 152 10.32 14.26 -4.94
N SER A 153 10.98 14.76 -3.89
CA SER A 153 10.83 16.15 -3.43
C SER A 153 11.27 17.14 -4.51
N GLU A 154 12.37 16.85 -5.22
CA GLU A 154 12.85 17.67 -6.33
C GLU A 154 11.89 17.63 -7.53
N ASP A 155 11.40 16.45 -7.90
CA ASP A 155 10.44 16.26 -9.00
C ASP A 155 9.12 16.98 -8.73
N LEU A 156 8.58 16.89 -7.50
CA LEU A 156 7.37 17.60 -7.10
C LEU A 156 7.56 19.12 -7.20
N LYS A 157 8.70 19.65 -6.74
CA LYS A 157 9.03 21.09 -6.86
C LYS A 157 9.10 21.52 -8.32
N LYS A 158 9.71 20.70 -9.16
CA LYS A 158 9.83 20.97 -10.59
C LYS A 158 8.47 20.92 -11.30
N GLU A 159 7.60 19.99 -10.91
CA GLU A 159 6.28 19.79 -11.53
C GLU A 159 5.27 20.87 -11.09
N PHE A 160 5.25 21.24 -9.81
CA PHE A 160 4.19 22.07 -9.25
C PHE A 160 4.63 23.45 -8.77
N GLY A 161 5.92 23.67 -8.48
CA GLY A 161 6.47 24.95 -8.04
C GLY A 161 5.67 25.57 -6.91
N ASP A 162 5.22 26.81 -7.12
CA ASP A 162 4.50 27.62 -6.13
C ASP A 162 3.10 27.09 -5.77
N LYS A 163 2.58 26.07 -6.49
CA LYS A 163 1.32 25.41 -6.12
C LYS A 163 1.46 24.48 -4.93
N LEU A 164 2.68 24.08 -4.58
CA LEU A 164 2.92 23.26 -3.39
C LEU A 164 2.64 24.07 -2.13
N VAL A 165 1.79 23.52 -1.27
CA VAL A 165 1.47 24.13 0.01
C VAL A 165 2.42 23.57 1.08
N PRO A 166 3.14 24.43 1.82
CA PRO A 166 3.98 23.98 2.92
C PRO A 166 3.18 23.26 4.00
N ILE A 167 3.71 22.14 4.47
CA ILE A 167 3.08 21.25 5.44
C ILE A 167 3.32 21.78 6.86
N SER A 168 2.27 21.70 7.68
CA SER A 168 2.29 21.87 9.14
C SER A 168 1.88 20.55 9.80
N LEU A 169 2.72 20.00 10.69
CA LEU A 169 2.44 18.78 11.45
C LEU A 169 2.65 19.00 12.94
N ASP A 170 1.58 18.84 13.72
CA ASP A 170 1.63 18.75 15.18
C ASP A 170 2.20 17.39 15.61
N LEU A 171 3.29 17.42 16.40
CA LEU A 171 3.99 16.25 16.93
C LEU A 171 3.60 15.92 18.38
N THR A 172 2.47 16.43 18.84
CA THR A 172 1.88 16.04 20.13
C THR A 172 1.79 14.51 20.22
N SER A 173 2.29 13.97 21.33
CA SER A 173 2.24 12.53 21.62
C SER A 173 0.82 12.05 21.93
N MET A 174 0.62 10.73 21.94
CA MET A 174 -0.70 10.14 22.18
C MET A 174 -1.26 10.41 23.59
N ASP A 175 -0.40 10.78 24.54
CA ASP A 175 -0.78 11.21 25.90
C ASP A 175 -0.76 12.74 26.10
N GLY A 176 -0.66 13.52 25.01
CA GLY A 176 -0.85 14.97 24.99
C GLY A 176 0.40 15.80 25.29
N PHE A 177 1.59 15.21 25.35
CA PHE A 177 2.83 15.94 25.57
C PHE A 177 3.31 16.60 24.28
N LYS A 178 3.83 17.83 24.41
CA LYS A 178 4.13 18.73 23.28
C LYS A 178 5.61 19.08 23.13
N ASP A 179 6.48 18.29 23.76
CA ASP A 179 7.90 18.63 23.89
C ASP A 179 8.65 18.67 22.56
N TYR A 180 8.12 17.98 21.53
CA TYR A 180 8.66 18.03 20.16
C TYR A 180 8.06 19.12 19.28
N GLY A 181 7.02 19.83 19.75
CA GLY A 181 6.41 20.95 19.03
C GLY A 181 5.73 20.52 17.73
N SER A 182 6.03 21.26 16.65
CA SER A 182 5.52 21.01 15.31
C SER A 182 6.64 21.05 14.26
N VAL A 183 6.37 20.49 13.08
CA VAL A 183 7.17 20.65 11.87
C VAL A 183 6.42 21.53 10.89
N GLU A 184 7.14 22.48 10.29
CA GLU A 184 6.59 23.46 9.37
C GLU A 184 7.50 23.59 8.14
N GLY A 185 6.92 23.89 6.97
CA GLY A 185 7.68 24.30 5.78
C GLY A 185 8.07 23.17 4.83
N ASP A 186 7.94 21.92 5.25
CA ASP A 186 8.23 20.76 4.39
C ASP A 186 7.18 20.67 3.27
N ILE A 187 7.55 20.23 2.07
CA ILE A 187 6.59 20.00 0.96
C ILE A 187 6.15 18.54 0.85
N LEU A 188 6.87 17.63 1.51
CA LEU A 188 6.68 16.20 1.48
C LEU A 188 6.96 15.65 2.88
N ALA A 189 5.98 14.95 3.47
CA ALA A 189 6.09 14.41 4.82
C ALA A 189 5.32 13.08 4.94
N ILE A 190 5.46 12.36 6.06
CA ILE A 190 4.54 11.27 6.41
C ILE A 190 3.36 11.81 7.24
N PRO A 191 2.16 11.19 7.16
CA PRO A 191 1.00 11.64 7.93
C PRO A 191 1.24 11.61 9.45
N ASN A 192 0.58 12.54 10.16
CA ASN A 192 0.34 12.42 11.59
C ASN A 192 -1.04 11.78 11.84
N ILE A 193 -1.33 11.44 13.09
CA ILE A 193 -2.59 10.79 13.51
C ILE A 193 -3.79 11.70 13.24
N GLN A 194 -3.63 13.01 13.33
CA GLN A 194 -4.69 13.99 13.05
C GLN A 194 -5.13 13.91 11.58
N LEU A 195 -4.19 13.82 10.63
CA LEU A 195 -4.50 13.63 9.23
C LEU A 195 -5.21 12.30 8.97
N LEU A 196 -4.77 11.22 9.62
CA LEU A 196 -5.46 9.93 9.49
C LEU A 196 -6.88 9.97 10.05
N MET A 197 -7.08 10.58 11.21
CA MET A 197 -8.41 10.72 11.80
C MET A 197 -9.33 11.58 10.93
N LYS A 198 -8.78 12.62 10.28
CA LYS A 198 -9.53 13.52 9.41
C LYS A 198 -9.93 12.87 8.09
N PHE A 199 -9.03 12.10 7.49
CA PHE A 199 -9.19 11.59 6.11
C PHE A 199 -9.32 10.06 6.03
N GLY A 200 -9.46 9.37 7.15
CA GLY A 200 -9.42 7.90 7.22
C GLY A 200 -10.44 7.19 6.33
N GLU A 201 -11.62 7.78 6.13
CA GLU A 201 -12.64 7.24 5.22
C GLU A 201 -12.29 7.42 3.73
N SER A 202 -11.43 8.40 3.41
CA SER A 202 -11.06 8.76 2.04
C SER A 202 -9.73 8.15 1.60
N ILE A 203 -8.87 7.74 2.53
CA ILE A 203 -7.55 7.19 2.23
C ILE A 203 -7.63 5.65 2.27
N PRO A 204 -7.31 4.94 1.17
CA PRO A 204 -7.34 3.49 1.17
C PRO A 204 -6.25 2.89 2.06
N LEU A 205 -6.54 1.69 2.55
CA LEU A 205 -5.54 0.81 3.16
C LEU A 205 -4.49 0.42 2.11
N ILE A 206 -3.26 0.22 2.56
CA ILE A 206 -2.17 -0.28 1.73
C ILE A 206 -1.60 -1.55 2.35
N ASP A 207 -0.98 -2.40 1.53
CA ASP A 207 -0.50 -3.71 1.96
C ASP A 207 0.76 -3.65 2.84
N ASN A 208 1.33 -2.45 3.01
CA ASN A 208 2.54 -2.21 3.81
C ASN A 208 2.22 -1.49 5.11
N TRP A 209 2.95 -1.84 6.17
CA TRP A 209 2.94 -1.06 7.40
C TRP A 209 3.75 0.21 7.20
N TYR A 210 3.33 1.34 7.76
CA TYR A 210 4.03 2.62 7.57
C TYR A 210 4.07 3.47 8.83
N TRP A 211 5.15 4.22 8.98
CA TRP A 211 5.33 5.15 10.10
C TRP A 211 4.38 6.34 10.03
N LEU A 212 4.04 6.88 11.19
CA LEU A 212 3.45 8.21 11.35
C LEU A 212 4.46 9.17 11.97
N ALA A 213 4.23 10.47 11.78
CA ALA A 213 5.07 11.49 12.39
C ALA A 213 4.92 11.55 13.93
N ASN A 214 3.84 11.02 14.50
CA ASN A 214 3.60 11.10 15.93
C ASN A 214 4.49 10.15 16.73
N PRO A 215 5.13 10.65 17.81
CA PRO A 215 5.67 9.77 18.83
C PRO A 215 4.52 9.10 19.60
N ASN A 216 4.78 7.93 20.17
CA ASN A 216 3.88 7.34 21.16
C ASN A 216 3.82 8.20 22.43
N GLN A 217 4.99 8.52 22.98
CA GLN A 217 5.20 9.39 24.14
C GLN A 217 6.51 10.18 23.97
N THR A 218 6.82 11.07 24.90
CA THR A 218 8.04 11.91 24.85
C THR A 218 9.03 11.55 25.97
N PRO A 219 10.28 12.07 25.94
CA PRO A 219 11.26 11.81 26.98
C PRO A 219 10.81 12.24 28.38
N LYS A 220 9.86 13.18 28.51
CA LYS A 220 9.25 13.54 29.80
C LYS A 220 8.47 12.39 30.44
N ARG A 221 8.14 11.35 29.68
CA ARG A 221 7.50 10.11 30.11
C ARG A 221 8.41 8.89 30.04
N ASN A 222 9.73 9.11 29.92
CA ASN A 222 10.74 8.07 29.75
C ASN A 222 10.56 7.21 28.49
N ASP A 223 9.96 7.77 27.43
CA ASP A 223 9.87 7.14 26.11
C ASP A 223 10.42 8.10 25.05
N ALA A 224 11.58 7.76 24.51
CA ALA A 224 12.22 8.48 23.42
C ALA A 224 12.33 7.63 22.16
N LEU A 225 11.68 6.45 22.14
CA LEU A 225 11.96 5.41 21.15
C LEU A 225 10.71 4.86 20.49
N CYS A 226 9.51 4.98 21.06
CA CYS A 226 8.31 4.44 20.43
C CYS A 226 7.63 5.46 19.52
N VAL A 227 7.34 5.05 18.28
CA VAL A 227 6.71 5.84 17.22
C VAL A 227 5.40 5.16 16.80
N GLN A 228 4.39 5.96 16.47
CA GLN A 228 3.15 5.42 15.91
C GLN A 228 3.35 4.87 14.49
N TYR A 229 2.63 3.81 14.16
CA TYR A 229 2.56 3.25 12.81
C TYR A 229 1.14 2.77 12.50
N VAL A 230 0.85 2.60 11.21
CA VAL A 230 -0.39 1.98 10.73
C VAL A 230 -0.09 0.62 10.13
N GLY A 231 -0.82 -0.41 10.56
CA GLY A 231 -0.77 -1.73 9.98
C GLY A 231 -1.61 -1.83 8.69
N SER A 232 -1.41 -2.89 7.92
CA SER A 232 -2.10 -3.08 6.63
C SER A 232 -3.62 -3.26 6.77
N CYS A 233 -4.12 -3.63 7.95
CA CYS A 233 -5.55 -3.66 8.26
C CYS A 233 -6.09 -2.34 8.85
N GLY A 234 -5.29 -1.27 8.84
CA GLY A 234 -5.68 0.06 9.32
C GLY A 234 -5.55 0.27 10.82
N ASN A 235 -5.12 -0.74 11.59
CA ASN A 235 -4.90 -0.56 13.02
C ASN A 235 -3.72 0.38 13.27
N VAL A 236 -3.88 1.29 14.23
CA VAL A 236 -2.79 2.14 14.72
C VAL A 236 -2.14 1.47 15.91
N GLY A 237 -0.82 1.37 15.89
CA GLY A 237 -0.01 0.84 16.99
C GLY A 237 1.27 1.63 17.18
N TYR A 238 2.13 1.21 18.10
CA TYR A 238 3.46 1.79 18.27
C TYR A 238 4.55 0.73 18.22
N ASN A 239 5.74 1.13 17.80
CA ASN A 239 6.92 0.28 17.81
C ASN A 239 8.19 1.11 18.00
N GLY A 240 9.32 0.45 18.32
CA GLY A 240 10.62 1.11 18.43
C GLY A 240 11.08 1.76 17.10
N CYS A 241 11.69 2.94 17.19
CA CYS A 241 12.09 3.76 16.05
C CYS A 241 13.22 3.14 15.21
N PHE A 242 13.94 2.15 15.75
CA PHE A 242 15.04 1.43 15.12
C PHE A 242 14.59 0.20 14.30
N TRP A 243 13.29 -0.11 14.26
CA TRP A 243 12.80 -1.21 13.42
C TRP A 243 12.73 -0.78 11.95
N ASN A 244 13.23 -1.61 11.04
CA ASN A 244 13.29 -1.33 9.61
C ASN A 244 12.16 -2.01 8.81
N ASP A 245 11.13 -2.53 9.48
CA ASP A 245 10.05 -3.29 8.86
C ASP A 245 8.86 -2.41 8.40
N LYS A 246 8.86 -1.13 8.78
CA LYS A 246 7.84 -0.14 8.38
C LYS A 246 8.32 0.70 7.20
N GLY A 247 7.35 1.16 6.42
CA GLY A 247 7.57 1.98 5.24
C GLY A 247 7.38 3.48 5.47
N VAL A 248 7.91 4.25 4.53
CA VAL A 248 7.67 5.68 4.39
C VAL A 248 6.52 5.88 3.40
N ARG A 249 5.34 6.22 3.90
CA ARG A 249 4.17 6.58 3.09
C ARG A 249 4.03 8.10 3.07
N PRO A 250 4.56 8.80 2.05
CA PRO A 250 4.51 10.25 2.03
C PRO A 250 3.13 10.78 1.62
N PHE A 251 2.92 12.06 1.91
CA PHE A 251 1.88 12.89 1.34
C PHE A 251 2.42 14.28 1.00
N PHE A 252 1.78 14.95 0.05
CA PHE A 252 2.00 16.36 -0.27
C PHE A 252 0.66 17.08 -0.48
N ILE A 253 0.70 18.40 -0.56
CA ILE A 253 -0.51 19.25 -0.66
C ILE A 253 -0.34 20.21 -1.84
N LEU A 254 -1.38 20.34 -2.65
CA LEU A 254 -1.47 21.38 -3.67
C LEU A 254 -2.59 22.36 -3.34
N GLN A 255 -2.36 23.62 -3.67
CA GLN A 255 -3.42 24.61 -3.82
C GLN A 255 -4.27 24.24 -5.04
N SER A 256 -5.59 24.15 -4.86
CA SER A 256 -6.55 23.79 -5.91
C SER A 256 -6.68 24.86 -6.99
#